data_AF-A0A957S1B4-F1
#
_entry.id   AF-A0A957S1B4-F1
#
_cell.length_a   1.000
_cell.length_b   1.000
_cell.length_c   1.000
_cell.angle_alpha   90.00
_cell.angle_beta   90.00
_cell.angle_gamma   90.00
#
_symmetry.space_group_name_H-M   'P 1'
#
loop_
_entity.id
_entity.type
_entity.pdbx_description
1 polymer ?
#
loop_
_entity_poly.entity_id
_entity_poly.type
_entity_poly.pdbx_seq_one_letter_code
_entity_poly.pdbx_strand_id
1 'polypeptide(L)'
;MTSDHISKRITYGFPHLLGNAPTIRESSLTWTPVSEDEYGGIVSSGEEIRRAVERNAISRGILFVEIMVDLDLDDLFSRIDDLAQSYDKEDFWEQGENIGVATEALEILDQSIPPIPYTNFFCRPELFIVQPDLVFYYRNIALLSDKVMKGIGLHVTTTEARRGLSHERAVEIATYLNRVVSGLIIATGVSPRRHIEMLMANVGESLGGSSRNEVGRVAVAQALRPVILELWRRDLLESITFSTRADLVPGSSREQEETVTIHSETEIEEMLDRVEAQFVKYQSIQLRTGALLLVDKIINWSDSEGRRRKASADLHSLEVRQDAKMLLWAAEVKGGADPAGSDEHWKTASRALRRIIEEAESARAPQPPLSFIGTTIVGRVGNEIRQWIDRGDLISAYNLTKILEQADYRQRYVDEILRFLGSASRQ
;
A
#
# COMPACT_ATOMS: atom_id res chain seq x y z
N MET A 1 29.90 -0.61 71.20
CA MET A 1 29.82 0.79 71.70
C MET A 1 30.24 1.66 70.54
N THR A 2 29.47 2.59 69.97
CA THR A 2 28.18 3.25 70.28
C THR A 2 27.87 4.06 69.00
N SER A 3 26.67 3.94 68.41
CA SER A 3 25.60 4.97 68.36
C SER A 3 26.04 6.32 67.76
N ASP A 4 25.29 7.12 67.01
CA ASP A 4 23.93 7.11 66.49
C ASP A 4 23.73 8.45 65.74
N HIS A 5 22.74 8.48 64.83
CA HIS A 5 21.87 9.61 64.42
C HIS A 5 22.49 10.87 63.77
N ILE A 6 21.90 11.46 62.73
CA ILE A 6 20.60 12.18 62.65
C ILE A 6 20.19 12.22 61.15
N SER A 7 19.14 11.54 60.66
CA SER A 7 17.70 11.89 60.62
C SER A 7 17.33 13.32 60.18
N LYS A 8 16.82 13.48 58.95
CA LYS A 8 15.66 14.36 58.69
C LYS A 8 14.76 13.74 57.61
N ARG A 9 13.67 13.13 58.08
CA ARG A 9 12.44 12.86 57.34
C ARG A 9 11.73 14.19 57.03
N ILE A 10 11.21 14.33 55.82
CA ILE A 10 9.95 15.03 55.60
C ILE A 10 8.97 13.97 55.11
N THR A 11 7.94 13.76 55.92
CA THR A 11 6.83 12.83 55.74
C THR A 11 5.62 13.67 55.35
N TYR A 12 4.96 13.34 54.24
CA TYR A 12 3.54 13.60 54.06
C TYR A 12 2.86 12.24 53.87
N GLY A 13 2.09 11.81 54.87
CA GLY A 13 1.18 10.66 54.79
C GLY A 13 -0.05 11.04 53.95
N PHE A 14 -0.68 10.10 53.23
CA PHE A 14 -1.69 9.15 53.76
C PHE A 14 -2.03 8.07 52.67
N PRO A 15 -2.81 7.01 52.96
CA PRO A 15 -2.31 5.64 53.14
C PRO A 15 -2.74 4.62 52.05
N HIS A 16 -2.00 3.50 52.03
CA HIS A 16 -2.40 2.12 51.72
C HIS A 16 -3.53 1.84 50.70
N LEU A 17 -3.13 1.35 49.51
CA LEU A 17 -3.65 0.09 48.96
C LEU A 17 -2.47 -0.68 48.36
N LEU A 18 -2.09 -1.77 49.05
CA LEU A 18 -1.04 -2.70 48.67
C LEU A 18 -1.58 -3.68 47.62
N GLY A 19 -0.86 -3.81 46.51
CA GLY A 19 -0.92 -4.94 45.60
C GLY A 19 0.44 -5.03 44.91
N ASN A 20 1.24 -6.04 45.26
CA ASN A 20 2.61 -6.25 44.79
C ASN A 20 2.66 -6.29 43.26
N ALA A 21 3.27 -5.28 42.63
CA ALA A 21 3.74 -5.40 41.26
C ALA A 21 4.99 -6.31 41.26
N PRO A 22 5.02 -7.41 40.49
CA PRO A 22 6.23 -8.20 40.38
C PRO A 22 7.29 -7.37 39.65
N THR A 23 8.46 -7.24 40.28
CA THR A 23 9.67 -6.72 39.67
C THR A 23 9.95 -7.55 38.40
N ILE A 24 9.67 -6.98 37.24
CA ILE A 24 10.05 -7.58 35.96
C ILE A 24 11.57 -7.61 35.95
N ARG A 25 12.16 -8.80 36.12
CA ARG A 25 13.57 -9.02 35.83
C ARG A 25 13.77 -8.65 34.36
N GLU A 26 14.67 -7.71 34.09
CA GLU A 26 15.23 -7.47 32.76
C GLU A 26 15.70 -8.82 32.19
N SER A 27 14.93 -9.41 31.28
CA SER A 27 15.46 -10.41 30.36
C SER A 27 16.23 -9.62 29.32
N SER A 28 17.54 -9.48 29.52
CA SER A 28 18.46 -8.98 28.51
C SER A 28 18.47 -9.96 27.33
N LEU A 29 17.56 -9.76 26.37
CA LEU A 29 17.72 -10.24 25.01
C LEU A 29 18.91 -9.48 24.41
N THR A 30 20.12 -9.98 24.67
CA THR A 30 21.35 -9.46 24.05
C THR A 30 21.37 -9.95 22.62
N TRP A 31 20.85 -9.11 21.71
CA TRP A 31 21.01 -9.29 20.28
C TRP A 31 22.49 -9.11 19.92
N THR A 32 23.12 -10.16 19.43
CA THR A 32 24.50 -10.10 18.92
C THR A 32 24.42 -9.70 17.44
N PRO A 33 25.02 -8.57 17.02
CA PRO A 33 25.14 -8.23 15.60
C PRO A 33 25.89 -9.35 14.86
N VAL A 34 25.46 -9.64 13.63
CA VAL A 34 26.11 -10.64 12.76
C VAL A 34 27.48 -10.09 12.29
N SER A 35 28.43 -10.93 11.87
CA SER A 35 29.83 -10.51 11.61
C SER A 35 30.06 -9.87 10.22
N GLU A 36 31.17 -9.11 10.08
CA GLU A 36 31.52 -8.24 8.93
C GLU A 36 31.53 -8.90 7.54
N ASP A 37 31.84 -10.20 7.41
CA ASP A 37 31.87 -10.92 6.13
C ASP A 37 30.48 -11.40 5.66
N GLU A 38 29.47 -11.47 6.54
CA GLU A 38 28.13 -11.97 6.22
C GLU A 38 27.18 -10.91 5.61
N TYR A 39 27.46 -9.62 5.82
CA TYR A 39 26.66 -8.52 5.26
C TYR A 39 27.01 -8.16 3.81
N GLY A 40 27.99 -8.82 3.19
CA GLY A 40 28.27 -8.73 1.75
C GLY A 40 27.12 -9.23 0.87
N GLY A 41 26.11 -9.87 1.47
CA GLY A 41 25.01 -10.51 0.76
C GLY A 41 23.79 -9.64 0.44
N ILE A 42 23.64 -8.40 0.92
CA ILE A 42 22.39 -7.64 0.69
C ILE A 42 22.39 -6.80 -0.61
N VAL A 43 23.56 -6.39 -1.10
CA VAL A 43 23.65 -5.57 -2.32
C VAL A 43 23.34 -6.43 -3.53
N SER A 44 22.50 -5.90 -4.43
CA SER A 44 22.16 -6.57 -5.68
C SER A 44 23.34 -6.50 -6.66
N SER A 45 23.67 -7.62 -7.28
CA SER A 45 24.58 -7.66 -8.43
C SER A 45 23.92 -7.04 -9.67
N GLY A 46 24.73 -6.68 -10.68
CA GLY A 46 24.18 -6.14 -11.93
C GLY A 46 23.23 -7.12 -12.64
N GLU A 47 23.48 -8.43 -12.55
CA GLU A 47 22.58 -9.44 -13.11
C GLU A 47 21.29 -9.59 -12.30
N GLU A 48 21.38 -9.57 -10.97
CA GLU A 48 20.21 -9.61 -10.08
C GLU A 48 19.29 -8.41 -10.34
N ILE A 49 19.86 -7.21 -10.53
CA ILE A 49 19.10 -6.01 -10.90
C ILE A 49 18.39 -6.20 -12.24
N ARG A 50 19.10 -6.68 -13.28
CA ARG A 50 18.49 -6.90 -14.60
C ARG A 50 17.31 -7.87 -14.52
N ARG A 51 17.47 -9.01 -13.85
CA ARG A 51 16.39 -9.99 -13.67
C ARG A 51 15.24 -9.45 -12.84
N ALA A 52 15.51 -8.66 -11.80
CA ALA A 52 14.47 -8.03 -11.00
C ALA A 52 13.67 -7.00 -11.81
N VAL A 53 14.35 -6.17 -12.62
CA VAL A 53 13.72 -5.20 -13.52
C VAL A 53 12.89 -5.90 -14.59
N GLU A 54 13.41 -6.94 -15.22
CA GLU A 54 12.69 -7.73 -16.23
C GLU A 54 11.42 -8.34 -15.66
N ARG A 55 11.51 -9.05 -14.52
CA ARG A 55 10.35 -9.64 -13.85
C ARG A 55 9.32 -8.58 -13.46
N ASN A 56 9.77 -7.45 -12.90
CA ASN A 56 8.88 -6.35 -12.55
C ASN A 56 8.18 -5.75 -13.77
N ALA A 57 8.89 -5.58 -14.89
CA ALA A 57 8.32 -5.06 -16.13
C ALA A 57 7.27 -6.01 -16.70
N ILE A 58 7.53 -7.32 -16.71
CA ILE A 58 6.57 -8.34 -17.17
C ILE A 58 5.33 -8.34 -16.26
N SER A 59 5.50 -8.45 -14.94
CA SER A 59 4.37 -8.46 -14.00
C SER A 59 3.52 -7.19 -14.09
N ARG A 60 4.16 -6.02 -14.19
CA ARG A 60 3.44 -4.74 -14.39
C ARG A 60 2.74 -4.69 -15.74
N GLY A 61 3.37 -5.20 -16.80
CA GLY A 61 2.80 -5.26 -18.14
C GLY A 61 1.54 -6.13 -18.19
N ILE A 62 1.59 -7.30 -17.58
CA ILE A 62 0.43 -8.20 -17.44
C ILE A 62 -0.72 -7.49 -16.72
N LEU A 63 -0.45 -6.91 -15.54
CA LEU A 63 -1.45 -6.14 -14.78
C LEU A 63 -2.09 -5.01 -15.62
N PHE A 64 -1.28 -4.27 -16.38
CA PHE A 64 -1.79 -3.19 -17.23
C PHE A 64 -2.69 -3.72 -18.34
N VAL A 65 -2.30 -4.81 -18.99
CA VAL A 65 -3.10 -5.43 -20.05
C VAL A 65 -4.41 -5.97 -19.48
N GLU A 66 -4.37 -6.65 -18.34
CA GLU A 66 -5.57 -7.16 -17.66
C GLU A 66 -6.54 -6.03 -17.30
N ILE A 67 -6.04 -4.94 -16.69
CA ILE A 67 -6.89 -3.79 -16.38
C ILE A 67 -7.45 -3.15 -17.66
N MET A 68 -6.67 -3.03 -18.74
CA MET A 68 -7.16 -2.48 -20.01
C MET A 68 -8.25 -3.36 -20.63
N VAL A 69 -8.14 -4.68 -20.51
CA VAL A 69 -9.18 -5.63 -20.93
C VAL A 69 -10.44 -5.46 -20.08
N ASP A 70 -10.29 -5.36 -18.76
CA ASP A 70 -11.43 -5.18 -17.83
C ASP A 70 -12.16 -3.83 -18.02
N LEU A 71 -11.46 -2.79 -18.47
CA LEU A 71 -12.04 -1.48 -18.73
C LEU A 71 -12.97 -1.44 -19.95
N ASP A 72 -12.89 -2.43 -20.84
CA ASP A 72 -13.68 -2.53 -22.07
C ASP A 72 -13.78 -1.19 -22.83
N LEU A 73 -12.62 -0.63 -23.17
CA LEU A 73 -12.54 0.68 -23.84
C LEU A 73 -13.26 0.69 -25.20
N ASP A 74 -13.38 -0.46 -25.86
CA ASP A 74 -14.09 -0.59 -27.13
C ASP A 74 -15.60 -0.35 -26.95
N ASP A 75 -16.24 -0.96 -25.94
CA ASP A 75 -17.64 -0.66 -25.57
C ASP A 75 -17.80 0.82 -25.18
N LEU A 76 -16.87 1.33 -24.37
CA LEU A 76 -16.89 2.72 -23.93
C LEU A 76 -16.87 3.69 -25.13
N PHE A 77 -15.98 3.49 -26.09
CA PHE A 77 -15.89 4.34 -27.28
C PHE A 77 -17.10 4.18 -28.20
N SER A 78 -17.62 2.96 -28.38
CA SER A 78 -18.84 2.74 -29.17
C SER A 78 -20.01 3.55 -28.62
N ARG A 79 -20.16 3.61 -27.29
CA ARG A 79 -21.23 4.40 -26.64
C ARG A 79 -21.04 5.91 -26.81
N ILE A 80 -19.80 6.40 -26.81
CA ILE A 80 -19.51 7.80 -27.10
C ILE A 80 -19.80 8.13 -28.57
N ASP A 81 -19.47 7.23 -29.49
CA ASP A 81 -19.77 7.39 -30.92
C ASP A 81 -21.29 7.40 -31.17
N ASP A 82 -22.05 6.56 -30.48
CA ASP A 82 -23.53 6.56 -30.56
C ASP A 82 -24.12 7.88 -30.05
N LEU A 83 -23.57 8.44 -28.96
CA LEU A 83 -23.96 9.76 -28.46
C LEU A 83 -23.62 10.86 -29.47
N ALA A 84 -22.44 10.80 -30.08
CA ALA A 84 -21.99 11.76 -31.08
C ALA A 84 -22.87 11.76 -32.34
N GLN A 85 -23.51 10.63 -32.67
CA GLN A 85 -24.42 10.52 -33.82
C GLN A 85 -25.85 10.97 -33.52
N SER A 86 -26.26 10.99 -32.25
CA SER A 86 -27.68 11.14 -31.87
C SER A 86 -28.00 12.39 -31.04
N TYR A 87 -26.99 13.14 -30.59
CA TYR A 87 -27.23 14.34 -29.79
C TYR A 87 -27.81 15.51 -30.59
N ASP A 88 -28.69 16.27 -29.96
CA ASP A 88 -29.18 17.54 -30.50
C ASP A 88 -28.14 18.64 -30.26
N LYS A 89 -27.49 19.07 -31.34
CA LYS A 89 -26.42 20.06 -31.30
C LYS A 89 -26.93 21.45 -30.89
N GLU A 90 -28.10 21.86 -31.40
CA GLU A 90 -28.66 23.19 -31.14
C GLU A 90 -29.07 23.29 -29.67
N ASP A 91 -29.80 22.29 -29.17
CA ASP A 91 -30.19 22.22 -27.75
C ASP A 91 -28.94 22.14 -26.84
N PHE A 92 -27.88 21.43 -27.24
CA PHE A 92 -26.64 21.38 -26.45
C PHE A 92 -25.96 22.74 -26.38
N TRP A 93 -25.92 23.46 -27.50
CA TRP A 93 -25.38 24.81 -27.53
C TRP A 93 -26.14 25.75 -26.60
N GLU A 94 -27.47 25.76 -26.68
CA GLU A 94 -28.32 26.62 -25.85
C GLU A 94 -28.17 26.34 -24.35
N GLN A 95 -28.00 25.08 -23.97
CA GLN A 95 -27.85 24.67 -22.57
C GLN A 95 -26.41 24.71 -22.07
N GLY A 96 -25.41 24.92 -22.94
CA GLY A 96 -23.99 24.76 -22.63
C GLY A 96 -23.54 25.52 -21.39
N GLU A 97 -23.87 26.82 -21.30
CA GLU A 97 -23.49 27.66 -20.15
C GLU A 97 -24.10 27.16 -18.84
N ASN A 98 -25.35 26.67 -18.86
CA ASN A 98 -26.05 26.15 -17.68
C ASN A 98 -25.37 24.90 -17.10
N ILE A 99 -24.71 24.12 -17.96
CA ILE A 99 -23.97 22.90 -17.57
C ILE A 99 -22.45 23.14 -17.50
N GLY A 100 -22.01 24.41 -17.44
CA GLY A 100 -20.62 24.77 -17.22
C GLY A 100 -19.70 24.65 -18.44
N VAL A 101 -20.26 24.59 -19.64
CA VAL A 101 -19.50 24.61 -20.90
C VAL A 101 -19.31 26.06 -21.34
N ALA A 102 -18.07 26.44 -21.66
CA ALA A 102 -17.80 27.77 -22.20
C ALA A 102 -18.14 27.84 -23.70
N THR A 103 -18.85 28.88 -24.12
CA THR A 103 -19.23 29.10 -25.53
C THR A 103 -18.03 29.09 -26.47
N GLU A 104 -16.91 29.73 -26.07
CA GLU A 104 -15.65 29.73 -26.82
C GLU A 104 -15.12 28.31 -27.07
N ALA A 105 -15.29 27.39 -26.11
CA ALA A 105 -14.85 26.01 -26.30
C ALA A 105 -15.71 25.29 -27.36
N LEU A 106 -17.02 25.53 -27.39
CA LEU A 106 -17.91 24.98 -28.41
C LEU A 106 -17.60 25.55 -29.80
N GLU A 107 -17.30 26.85 -29.90
CA GLU A 107 -16.85 27.49 -31.15
C GLU A 107 -15.59 26.82 -31.71
N ILE A 108 -14.63 26.50 -30.85
CA ILE A 108 -13.40 25.77 -31.25
C ILE A 108 -13.72 24.38 -31.81
N LEU A 109 -14.66 23.65 -31.19
CA LEU A 109 -15.10 22.34 -31.69
C LEU A 109 -15.78 22.45 -33.06
N ASP A 110 -16.59 23.50 -33.26
CA ASP A 110 -17.31 23.76 -34.50
C ASP A 110 -16.41 24.18 -35.66
N GLN A 111 -15.38 24.96 -35.36
CA GLN A 111 -14.41 25.43 -36.35
C GLN A 111 -13.39 24.36 -36.75
N SER A 112 -13.34 23.25 -36.01
CA SER A 112 -12.48 22.10 -36.34
C SER A 112 -12.89 21.47 -37.68
N ILE A 113 -11.93 20.87 -38.39
CA ILE A 113 -12.18 20.21 -39.68
C ILE A 113 -11.73 18.74 -39.59
N PRO A 114 -12.67 17.77 -39.58
CA PRO A 114 -14.13 17.95 -39.52
C PRO A 114 -14.60 18.55 -38.18
N PRO A 115 -15.81 19.13 -38.11
CA PRO A 115 -16.39 19.60 -36.86
C PRO A 115 -16.47 18.46 -35.84
N ILE A 116 -16.16 18.78 -34.59
CA ILE A 116 -16.03 17.78 -33.53
C ILE A 116 -17.34 17.70 -32.73
N PRO A 117 -17.92 16.51 -32.55
CA PRO A 117 -19.09 16.32 -31.70
C PRO A 117 -18.86 16.80 -30.26
N TYR A 118 -19.83 17.53 -29.69
CA TYR A 118 -19.70 18.08 -28.33
C TYR A 118 -19.61 16.98 -27.28
N THR A 119 -20.30 15.87 -27.50
CA THR A 119 -20.31 14.70 -26.62
C THR A 119 -18.94 14.05 -26.45
N ASN A 120 -17.99 14.29 -27.35
CA ASN A 120 -16.61 13.81 -27.20
C ASN A 120 -15.86 14.51 -26.06
N PHE A 121 -16.32 15.69 -25.64
CA PHE A 121 -15.63 16.54 -24.65
C PHE A 121 -16.51 16.94 -23.48
N PHE A 122 -17.81 17.07 -23.71
CA PHE A 122 -18.76 17.60 -22.74
C PHE A 122 -19.88 16.60 -22.48
N CYS A 123 -20.40 16.63 -21.25
CA CYS A 123 -21.46 15.74 -20.79
C CYS A 123 -22.66 16.54 -20.27
N ARG A 124 -23.85 15.96 -20.39
CA ARG A 124 -25.04 16.46 -19.71
C ARG A 124 -25.29 15.69 -18.41
N PRO A 125 -25.84 16.31 -17.36
CA PRO A 125 -26.12 15.64 -16.09
C PRO A 125 -26.98 14.37 -16.25
N GLU A 126 -27.95 14.36 -17.15
CA GLU A 126 -28.86 13.24 -17.39
C GLU A 126 -28.11 11.98 -17.85
N LEU A 127 -26.99 12.17 -18.56
CA LEU A 127 -26.16 11.07 -19.03
C LEU A 127 -25.62 10.24 -17.86
N PHE A 128 -25.21 10.89 -16.77
CA PHE A 128 -24.67 10.19 -15.59
C PHE A 128 -25.74 9.50 -14.75
N ILE A 129 -27.02 9.82 -14.96
CA ILE A 129 -28.12 9.12 -14.31
C ILE A 129 -28.43 7.82 -15.07
N VAL A 130 -28.44 7.88 -16.40
CA VAL A 130 -28.76 6.73 -17.27
C VAL A 130 -27.55 5.81 -17.48
N GLN A 131 -26.37 6.39 -17.58
CA GLN A 131 -25.10 5.73 -17.92
C GLN A 131 -23.99 6.19 -16.93
N PRO A 132 -24.10 5.84 -15.64
CA PRO A 132 -23.21 6.34 -14.58
C PRO A 132 -21.73 5.98 -14.79
N ASP A 133 -21.42 4.88 -15.47
CA ASP A 133 -20.07 4.48 -15.79
C ASP A 133 -19.36 5.43 -16.77
N LEU A 134 -20.08 6.22 -17.57
CA LEU A 134 -19.47 7.24 -18.43
C LEU A 134 -18.81 8.39 -17.65
N VAL A 135 -19.06 8.52 -16.34
CA VAL A 135 -18.26 9.41 -15.49
C VAL A 135 -16.77 9.09 -15.61
N PHE A 136 -16.40 7.82 -15.77
CA PHE A 136 -15.01 7.41 -16.01
C PHE A 136 -14.44 8.11 -17.24
N TYR A 137 -15.16 8.10 -18.37
CA TYR A 137 -14.70 8.75 -19.61
C TYR A 137 -14.49 10.26 -19.40
N TYR A 138 -15.54 10.97 -18.96
CA TYR A 138 -15.50 12.42 -18.85
C TYR A 138 -14.54 12.92 -17.76
N ARG A 139 -14.37 12.17 -16.67
CA ARG A 139 -13.34 12.49 -15.66
C ARG A 139 -11.94 12.37 -16.24
N ASN A 140 -11.67 11.31 -16.99
CA ASN A 140 -10.34 11.07 -17.52
C ASN A 140 -9.98 12.04 -18.65
N ILE A 141 -10.92 12.45 -19.50
CA ILE A 141 -10.64 13.53 -20.47
C ILE A 141 -10.46 14.88 -19.76
N ALA A 142 -11.09 15.11 -18.61
CA ALA A 142 -10.80 16.27 -17.77
C ALA A 142 -9.41 16.21 -17.10
N LEU A 143 -8.64 15.12 -17.29
CA LEU A 143 -7.32 14.88 -16.69
C LEU A 143 -7.35 14.92 -15.16
N LEU A 144 -8.41 14.37 -14.57
CA LEU A 144 -8.60 14.31 -13.12
C LEU A 144 -8.50 12.86 -12.64
N SER A 145 -7.68 12.63 -11.61
CA SER A 145 -7.65 11.34 -10.91
C SER A 145 -8.82 11.20 -9.93
N ASP A 146 -9.22 9.97 -9.63
CA ASP A 146 -10.21 9.69 -8.57
C ASP A 146 -9.77 10.28 -7.21
N LYS A 147 -8.46 10.28 -6.92
CA LYS A 147 -7.92 10.89 -5.70
C LYS A 147 -8.16 12.41 -5.63
N VAL A 148 -8.02 13.11 -6.75
CA VAL A 148 -8.31 14.56 -6.83
C VAL A 148 -9.81 14.79 -6.63
N MET A 149 -10.65 14.03 -7.34
CA MET A 149 -12.11 14.08 -7.22
C MET A 149 -12.58 13.84 -5.78
N LYS A 150 -12.00 12.84 -5.10
CA LYS A 150 -12.19 12.57 -3.68
C LYS A 150 -11.81 13.77 -2.80
N GLY A 151 -10.67 14.41 -3.09
CA GLY A 151 -10.14 15.53 -2.33
C GLY A 151 -11.01 16.79 -2.39
N ILE A 152 -11.78 16.97 -3.47
CA ILE A 152 -12.70 18.09 -3.66
C ILE A 152 -14.16 17.76 -3.32
N GLY A 153 -14.43 16.59 -2.73
CA GLY A 153 -15.80 16.15 -2.36
C GLY A 153 -16.64 15.60 -3.53
N LEU A 154 -16.06 15.44 -4.72
CA LEU A 154 -16.71 14.88 -5.90
C LEU A 154 -16.41 13.39 -6.06
N HIS A 155 -16.68 12.58 -5.04
CA HIS A 155 -16.45 11.13 -5.11
C HIS A 155 -17.18 10.47 -6.29
N VAL A 156 -16.44 9.74 -7.14
CA VAL A 156 -16.99 9.07 -8.34
C VAL A 156 -16.81 7.55 -8.34
N THR A 157 -15.97 6.98 -7.46
CA THR A 157 -15.59 5.56 -7.48
C THR A 157 -16.80 4.61 -7.53
N THR A 158 -17.83 4.86 -6.73
CA THR A 158 -19.03 4.01 -6.71
C THR A 158 -19.92 4.19 -7.93
N THR A 159 -19.88 5.37 -8.53
CA THR A 159 -20.65 5.72 -9.72
C THR A 159 -20.06 5.07 -10.96
N GLU A 160 -18.73 5.09 -11.07
CA GLU A 160 -18.00 4.35 -12.11
C GLU A 160 -18.30 2.83 -12.01
N ALA A 161 -18.52 2.31 -10.80
CA ALA A 161 -19.01 0.96 -10.54
C ALA A 161 -20.54 0.77 -10.77
N ARG A 162 -21.14 1.58 -11.66
CA ARG A 162 -22.54 1.52 -12.10
C ARG A 162 -23.60 1.72 -11.02
N ARG A 163 -23.28 2.43 -9.94
CA ARG A 163 -24.32 2.92 -9.01
C ARG A 163 -24.87 4.26 -9.49
N GLY A 164 -26.20 4.36 -9.50
CA GLY A 164 -26.90 5.58 -9.90
C GLY A 164 -26.51 6.80 -9.05
N LEU A 165 -26.48 7.96 -9.70
CA LEU A 165 -26.31 9.26 -9.06
C LEU A 165 -27.66 9.92 -8.77
N SER A 166 -27.73 10.73 -7.71
CA SER A 166 -28.82 11.70 -7.58
C SER A 166 -28.66 12.78 -8.65
N HIS A 167 -29.77 13.40 -9.04
CA HIS A 167 -29.74 14.48 -10.03
C HIS A 167 -28.81 15.64 -9.60
N GLU A 168 -28.87 16.05 -8.33
CA GLU A 168 -28.00 17.09 -7.77
C GLU A 168 -26.51 16.76 -7.95
N ARG A 169 -26.12 15.51 -7.65
CA ARG A 169 -24.74 15.07 -7.80
C ARG A 169 -24.31 14.95 -9.25
N ALA A 170 -25.19 14.51 -10.13
CA ALA A 170 -24.93 14.45 -11.55
C ALA A 170 -24.67 15.86 -12.13
N VAL A 171 -25.47 16.86 -11.73
CA VAL A 171 -25.29 18.26 -12.12
C VAL A 171 -23.95 18.79 -11.62
N GLU A 172 -23.61 18.56 -10.35
CA GLU A 172 -22.37 19.04 -9.74
C GLU A 172 -21.13 18.47 -10.46
N ILE A 173 -21.11 17.15 -10.70
CA ILE A 173 -20.00 16.47 -11.36
C ILE A 173 -19.89 16.93 -12.82
N ALA A 174 -20.99 16.89 -13.60
CA ALA A 174 -20.97 17.28 -15.01
C ALA A 174 -20.49 18.72 -15.20
N THR A 175 -21.02 19.65 -14.39
CA THR A 175 -20.65 21.06 -14.44
C THR A 175 -19.16 21.26 -14.13
N TYR A 176 -18.63 20.56 -13.13
CA TYR A 176 -17.22 20.66 -12.77
C TYR A 176 -16.31 20.13 -13.89
N LEU A 177 -16.62 18.94 -14.41
CA LEU A 177 -15.84 18.33 -15.50
C LEU A 177 -15.87 19.20 -16.76
N ASN A 178 -17.05 19.68 -17.17
CA ASN A 178 -17.23 20.53 -18.34
C ASN A 178 -16.43 21.84 -18.24
N ARG A 179 -16.35 22.45 -17.05
CA ARG A 179 -15.54 23.66 -16.82
C ARG A 179 -14.05 23.40 -17.02
N VAL A 180 -13.56 22.29 -16.47
CA VAL A 180 -12.14 21.90 -16.62
C VAL A 180 -11.83 21.63 -18.09
N VAL A 181 -12.66 20.84 -18.77
CA VAL A 181 -12.46 20.52 -20.19
C VAL A 181 -12.55 21.78 -21.07
N SER A 182 -13.48 22.69 -20.78
CA SER A 182 -13.58 23.98 -21.48
C SER A 182 -12.26 24.76 -21.40
N GLY A 183 -11.68 24.86 -20.20
CA GLY A 183 -10.38 25.52 -20.01
C GLY A 183 -9.25 24.86 -20.78
N LEU A 184 -9.21 23.52 -20.84
CA LEU A 184 -8.22 22.76 -21.62
C LEU A 184 -8.35 23.02 -23.13
N ILE A 185 -9.58 22.99 -23.65
CA ILE A 185 -9.88 23.24 -25.06
C ILE A 185 -9.48 24.65 -25.47
N ILE A 186 -9.89 25.65 -24.68
CA ILE A 186 -9.56 27.06 -24.95
C ILE A 186 -8.04 27.28 -24.94
N ALA A 187 -7.34 26.70 -23.96
CA ALA A 187 -5.92 26.91 -23.81
C ALA A 187 -5.06 26.19 -24.87
N THR A 188 -5.52 25.06 -25.40
CA THR A 188 -4.67 24.17 -26.21
C THR A 188 -5.21 23.86 -27.61
N GLY A 189 -6.46 24.22 -27.90
CA GLY A 189 -7.19 23.75 -29.07
C GLY A 189 -7.49 22.25 -28.98
N VAL A 190 -7.93 21.66 -30.10
CA VAL A 190 -8.34 20.25 -30.16
C VAL A 190 -8.01 19.61 -31.50
N SER A 191 -8.09 18.29 -31.53
CA SER A 191 -8.18 17.47 -32.74
C SER A 191 -9.32 16.45 -32.57
N PRO A 192 -9.83 15.83 -33.65
CA PRO A 192 -10.93 14.86 -33.54
C PRO A 192 -10.66 13.71 -32.55
N ARG A 193 -9.39 13.33 -32.35
CA ARG A 193 -8.98 12.24 -31.44
C ARG A 193 -8.39 12.71 -30.11
N ARG A 194 -8.35 14.01 -29.85
CA ARG A 194 -7.70 14.59 -28.66
C ARG A 194 -8.30 14.05 -27.35
N HIS A 195 -9.60 13.79 -27.32
CA HIS A 195 -10.26 13.19 -26.15
C HIS A 195 -9.70 11.80 -25.81
N ILE A 196 -9.38 10.97 -26.82
CA ILE A 196 -8.77 9.64 -26.63
C ILE A 196 -7.36 9.80 -26.04
N GLU A 197 -6.58 10.72 -26.59
CA GLU A 197 -5.22 10.99 -26.12
C GLU A 197 -5.21 11.46 -24.66
N MET A 198 -6.16 12.34 -24.28
CA MET A 198 -6.35 12.80 -22.90
C MET A 198 -6.78 11.68 -21.96
N LEU A 199 -7.78 10.89 -22.37
CA LEU A 199 -8.24 9.72 -21.64
C LEU A 199 -7.08 8.78 -21.34
N MET A 200 -6.34 8.37 -22.37
CA MET A 200 -5.24 7.40 -22.24
C MET A 200 -4.07 7.95 -21.41
N ALA A 201 -3.78 9.24 -21.50
CA ALA A 201 -2.75 9.87 -20.67
C ALA A 201 -3.11 9.80 -19.17
N ASN A 202 -4.33 10.16 -18.80
CA ASN A 202 -4.78 10.17 -17.41
C ASN A 202 -5.02 8.75 -16.86
N VAL A 203 -5.52 7.83 -17.70
CA VAL A 203 -5.61 6.41 -17.35
C VAL A 203 -4.21 5.84 -17.12
N GLY A 204 -3.24 6.14 -18.00
CA GLY A 204 -1.85 5.72 -17.85
C GLY A 204 -1.21 6.20 -16.54
N GLU A 205 -1.44 7.45 -16.14
CA GLU A 205 -0.99 7.97 -14.85
C GLU A 205 -1.61 7.20 -13.66
N SER A 206 -2.92 6.96 -13.74
CA SER A 206 -3.68 6.23 -12.70
C SER A 206 -3.20 4.78 -12.57
N LEU A 207 -3.00 4.09 -13.69
CA LEU A 207 -2.43 2.74 -13.74
C LEU A 207 -0.99 2.71 -13.19
N GLY A 208 -0.19 3.74 -13.50
CA GLY A 208 1.13 3.95 -12.92
C GLY A 208 1.09 3.99 -11.38
N GLY A 209 0.11 4.66 -10.79
CA GLY A 209 -0.11 4.66 -9.34
C GLY A 209 -0.50 3.29 -8.81
N SER A 210 -1.49 2.64 -9.42
CA SER A 210 -1.99 1.31 -9.01
C SER A 210 -0.89 0.23 -9.07
N SER A 211 -0.09 0.20 -10.14
CA SER A 211 1.02 -0.76 -10.25
C SER A 211 2.09 -0.60 -9.19
N ARG A 212 2.42 0.62 -8.75
CA ARG A 212 3.38 0.82 -7.66
C ARG A 212 2.87 0.25 -6.34
N ASN A 213 1.59 0.43 -6.05
CA ASN A 213 0.95 -0.16 -4.86
C ASN A 213 0.95 -1.69 -4.96
N GLU A 214 0.65 -2.22 -6.14
CA GLU A 214 0.63 -3.66 -6.39
C GLU A 214 2.02 -4.30 -6.23
N VAL A 215 3.06 -3.65 -6.75
CA VAL A 215 4.45 -4.10 -6.57
C VAL A 215 4.83 -4.16 -5.08
N GLY A 216 4.36 -3.22 -4.26
CA GLY A 216 4.55 -3.26 -2.81
C GLY A 216 3.85 -4.46 -2.16
N ARG A 217 2.57 -4.67 -2.50
CA ARG A 217 1.76 -5.79 -2.01
C ARG A 217 2.37 -7.15 -2.36
N VAL A 218 2.75 -7.34 -3.62
CA VAL A 218 3.39 -8.57 -4.11
C VAL A 218 4.71 -8.83 -3.40
N ALA A 219 5.50 -7.78 -3.14
CA ALA A 219 6.77 -7.94 -2.41
C ALA A 219 6.55 -8.40 -0.96
N VAL A 220 5.51 -7.92 -0.29
CA VAL A 220 5.12 -8.41 1.04
C VAL A 220 4.72 -9.89 0.97
N ALA A 221 3.88 -10.28 0.02
CA ALA A 221 3.51 -11.69 -0.18
C ALA A 221 4.74 -12.58 -0.43
N GLN A 222 5.64 -12.16 -1.32
CA GLN A 222 6.90 -12.85 -1.62
C GLN A 222 7.83 -12.97 -0.40
N ALA A 223 7.85 -11.97 0.48
CA ALA A 223 8.62 -12.01 1.72
C ALA A 223 7.98 -12.94 2.78
N LEU A 224 6.64 -13.05 2.79
CA LEU A 224 5.90 -13.85 3.76
C LEU A 224 5.79 -15.32 3.36
N ARG A 225 5.61 -15.64 2.06
CA ARG A 225 5.42 -17.00 1.56
C ARG A 225 6.40 -18.03 2.14
N PRO A 226 7.74 -17.82 2.09
CA PRO A 226 8.68 -18.79 2.65
C PRO A 226 8.60 -18.89 4.19
N VAL A 227 8.22 -17.80 4.87
CA VAL A 227 8.02 -17.80 6.33
C VAL A 227 6.77 -18.61 6.69
N ILE A 228 5.67 -18.43 5.96
CA ILE A 228 4.41 -19.16 6.14
C ILE A 228 4.63 -20.66 5.97
N LEU A 229 5.31 -21.07 4.89
CA LEU A 229 5.59 -22.47 4.62
C LEU A 229 6.45 -23.11 5.72
N GLU A 230 7.47 -22.39 6.22
CA GLU A 230 8.31 -22.91 7.29
C GLU A 230 7.59 -22.95 8.64
N LEU A 231 6.78 -21.94 8.96
CA LEU A 231 5.92 -21.96 10.15
C LEU A 231 5.01 -23.19 10.14
N TRP A 232 4.44 -23.53 8.98
CA TRP A 232 3.64 -24.74 8.82
C TRP A 232 4.49 -26.01 9.00
N ARG A 233 5.64 -26.13 8.34
CA ARG A 233 6.54 -27.29 8.45
C ARG A 233 7.02 -27.57 9.87
N ARG A 234 7.17 -26.51 10.68
CA ARG A 234 7.58 -26.61 12.09
C ARG A 234 6.42 -26.76 13.08
N ASP A 235 5.18 -26.91 12.58
CA ASP A 235 3.95 -26.94 13.38
C ASP A 235 3.80 -25.71 14.31
N LEU A 236 4.24 -24.56 13.82
CA LEU A 236 4.14 -23.27 14.52
C LEU A 236 2.98 -22.42 14.01
N LEU A 237 2.44 -22.71 12.83
CA LEU A 237 1.32 -21.99 12.22
C LEU A 237 -0.02 -22.44 12.82
N GLU A 238 -0.81 -21.49 13.33
CA GLU A 238 -2.18 -21.72 13.81
C GLU A 238 -3.22 -21.36 12.74
N SER A 239 -3.13 -20.14 12.20
CA SER A 239 -4.05 -19.65 11.18
C SER A 239 -3.46 -18.50 10.37
N ILE A 240 -4.05 -18.24 9.19
CA ILE A 240 -3.71 -17.13 8.31
C ILE A 240 -5.00 -16.35 8.03
N THR A 241 -4.96 -15.03 8.22
CA THR A 241 -6.04 -14.11 7.85
C THR A 241 -5.59 -13.25 6.68
N PHE A 242 -6.39 -13.19 5.64
CA PHE A 242 -6.14 -12.38 4.44
C PHE A 242 -7.46 -11.88 3.85
N SER A 243 -7.39 -10.83 3.02
CA SER A 243 -8.48 -10.43 2.14
C SER A 243 -8.10 -10.65 0.67
N THR A 244 -9.06 -11.08 -0.13
CA THR A 244 -8.93 -11.19 -1.59
C THR A 244 -9.89 -10.25 -2.29
N ARG A 245 -9.51 -9.83 -3.50
CA ARG A 245 -10.42 -9.20 -4.47
C ARG A 245 -10.24 -9.88 -5.82
N ALA A 246 -11.36 -10.26 -6.42
CA ALA A 246 -11.38 -10.92 -7.74
C ALA A 246 -10.92 -9.97 -8.85
N ASP A 247 -11.29 -8.69 -8.74
CA ASP A 247 -11.01 -7.71 -9.78
C ASP A 247 -9.72 -6.92 -9.47
N LEU A 248 -8.94 -6.65 -10.50
CA LEU A 248 -7.71 -5.86 -10.40
C LEU A 248 -8.00 -4.35 -10.37
N VAL A 249 -9.19 -3.94 -10.85
CA VAL A 249 -9.65 -2.56 -10.83
C VAL A 249 -9.98 -2.11 -9.40
N PRO A 250 -9.39 -1.01 -8.88
CA PRO A 250 -9.73 -0.49 -7.58
C PRO A 250 -11.20 -0.08 -7.48
N GLY A 251 -11.94 -0.65 -6.52
CA GLY A 251 -13.30 -0.22 -6.17
C GLY A 251 -14.45 -0.98 -6.83
N SER A 252 -14.17 -1.97 -7.70
CA SER A 252 -15.20 -2.73 -8.41
C SER A 252 -15.82 -3.86 -7.58
N SER A 253 -15.05 -4.53 -6.69
CA SER A 253 -15.56 -5.58 -5.81
C SER A 253 -15.18 -5.42 -4.34
N ARG A 254 -16.03 -6.00 -3.47
CA ARG A 254 -15.83 -6.02 -2.02
C ARG A 254 -14.69 -6.99 -1.68
N GLU A 255 -13.76 -6.52 -0.85
CA GLU A 255 -12.77 -7.40 -0.23
C GLU A 255 -13.50 -8.42 0.66
N GLN A 256 -13.20 -9.70 0.46
CA GLN A 256 -13.68 -10.77 1.34
C GLN A 256 -12.53 -11.17 2.27
N GLU A 257 -12.70 -10.91 3.56
CA GLU A 257 -11.76 -11.36 4.58
C GLU A 257 -12.04 -12.83 4.94
N GLU A 258 -11.00 -13.64 4.93
CA GLU A 258 -11.03 -15.06 5.26
C GLU A 258 -9.96 -15.36 6.31
N THR A 259 -10.26 -16.24 7.25
CA THR A 259 -9.27 -16.83 8.17
C THR A 259 -9.27 -18.33 7.98
N VAL A 260 -8.11 -18.87 7.63
CA VAL A 260 -7.94 -20.30 7.33
C VAL A 260 -7.02 -20.97 8.35
N THR A 261 -7.37 -22.19 8.71
CA THR A 261 -6.50 -23.13 9.43
C THR A 261 -6.11 -24.21 8.44
N ILE A 262 -4.82 -24.54 8.38
CA ILE A 262 -4.27 -25.49 7.42
C ILE A 262 -4.10 -26.86 8.07
N HIS A 263 -4.43 -27.91 7.34
CA HIS A 263 -4.35 -29.30 7.80
C HIS A 263 -3.34 -30.17 7.01
N SER A 264 -2.80 -29.71 5.87
CA SER A 264 -1.79 -30.46 5.10
C SER A 264 -0.84 -29.56 4.28
N GLU A 265 0.29 -30.11 3.80
CA GLU A 265 1.27 -29.37 2.97
C GLU A 265 0.65 -28.95 1.63
N THR A 266 -0.08 -29.88 1.00
CA THR A 266 -0.76 -29.63 -0.27
C THR A 266 -1.78 -28.49 -0.13
N GLU A 267 -2.55 -28.48 0.96
CA GLU A 267 -3.54 -27.44 1.21
C GLU A 267 -2.93 -26.04 1.34
N ILE A 268 -1.78 -25.90 2.02
CA ILE A 268 -1.13 -24.58 2.15
C ILE A 268 -0.53 -24.11 0.83
N GLU A 269 0.10 -25.00 0.07
CA GLU A 269 0.65 -24.63 -1.25
C GLU A 269 -0.45 -24.22 -2.22
N GLU A 270 -1.53 -25.02 -2.33
CA GLU A 270 -2.69 -24.71 -3.17
C GLU A 270 -3.40 -23.42 -2.73
N MET A 271 -3.52 -23.19 -1.42
CA MET A 271 -4.10 -21.96 -0.89
C MET A 271 -3.25 -20.75 -1.28
N LEU A 272 -1.93 -20.80 -1.03
CA LEU A 272 -1.01 -19.70 -1.36
C LEU A 272 -1.01 -19.40 -2.86
N ASP A 273 -0.94 -20.43 -3.71
CA ASP A 273 -1.01 -20.25 -5.17
C ASP A 273 -2.33 -19.61 -5.60
N ARG A 274 -3.45 -20.05 -5.05
CA ARG A 274 -4.77 -19.50 -5.35
C ARG A 274 -4.90 -18.04 -4.94
N VAL A 275 -4.48 -17.68 -3.72
CA VAL A 275 -4.67 -16.31 -3.22
C VAL A 275 -3.64 -15.34 -3.80
N GLU A 276 -2.40 -15.76 -4.02
CA GLU A 276 -1.35 -14.92 -4.59
C GLU A 276 -1.52 -14.69 -6.10
N ALA A 277 -2.27 -15.56 -6.79
CA ALA A 277 -2.77 -15.31 -8.15
C ALA A 277 -3.87 -14.23 -8.20
N GLN A 278 -4.46 -13.87 -7.06
CA GLN A 278 -5.45 -12.80 -6.92
C GLN A 278 -4.83 -11.55 -6.27
N PHE A 279 -5.63 -10.49 -6.14
CA PHE A 279 -5.27 -9.38 -5.26
C PHE A 279 -5.41 -9.81 -3.80
N VAL A 280 -4.36 -10.38 -3.21
CA VAL A 280 -4.31 -10.77 -1.80
C VAL A 280 -3.68 -9.71 -0.91
N LYS A 281 -4.36 -9.36 0.18
CA LYS A 281 -3.79 -8.59 1.29
C LYS A 281 -3.79 -9.44 2.54
N TYR A 282 -2.62 -9.95 2.92
CA TYR A 282 -2.44 -10.57 4.22
C TYR A 282 -2.75 -9.56 5.33
N GLN A 283 -3.41 -10.02 6.39
CA GLN A 283 -3.79 -9.21 7.54
C GLN A 283 -3.01 -9.65 8.78
N SER A 284 -3.00 -10.97 9.03
CA SER A 284 -2.28 -11.56 10.16
C SER A 284 -1.93 -13.02 9.91
N ILE A 285 -0.81 -13.45 10.48
CA ILE A 285 -0.41 -14.85 10.62
C ILE A 285 -0.31 -15.14 12.11
N GLN A 286 -1.14 -16.06 12.59
CA GLN A 286 -1.19 -16.44 14.00
C GLN A 286 -0.32 -17.68 14.23
N LEU A 287 0.54 -17.61 15.24
CA LEU A 287 1.37 -18.71 15.66
C LEU A 287 0.72 -19.44 16.83
N ARG A 288 0.98 -20.75 16.95
CA ARG A 288 0.53 -21.59 18.08
C ARG A 288 1.07 -21.12 19.43
N THR A 289 2.17 -20.36 19.43
CA THR A 289 2.74 -19.73 20.62
C THR A 289 1.86 -18.59 21.18
N GLY A 290 0.88 -18.12 20.42
CA GLY A 290 0.09 -16.91 20.71
C GLY A 290 0.69 -15.64 20.13
N ALA A 291 1.85 -15.71 19.47
CA ALA A 291 2.40 -14.58 18.73
C ALA A 291 1.60 -14.33 17.43
N LEU A 292 1.55 -13.06 17.03
CA LEU A 292 0.88 -12.60 15.82
C LEU A 292 1.91 -11.87 14.96
N LEU A 293 2.03 -12.24 13.69
CA LEU A 293 2.67 -11.42 12.66
C LEU A 293 1.58 -10.64 11.93
N LEU A 294 1.67 -9.32 11.94
CA LEU A 294 0.69 -8.38 11.43
C LEU A 294 1.23 -7.64 10.22
N VAL A 295 0.36 -7.38 9.24
CA VAL A 295 0.70 -6.74 7.96
C VAL A 295 -0.07 -5.43 7.82
N ASP A 296 0.63 -4.34 7.48
CA ASP A 296 0.08 -2.99 7.34
C ASP A 296 -0.74 -2.50 8.55
N LYS A 297 -0.39 -2.94 9.76
CA LYS A 297 -1.09 -2.56 11.00
C LYS A 297 -0.32 -1.45 11.74
N ILE A 298 -1.08 -0.59 12.43
CA ILE A 298 -0.52 0.48 13.27
C ILE A 298 0.02 -0.12 14.57
N ILE A 299 1.26 0.22 14.89
CA ILE A 299 1.88 -0.04 16.18
C ILE A 299 1.45 1.07 17.14
N ASN A 300 0.96 0.69 18.32
CA ASN A 300 0.46 1.62 19.33
C ASN A 300 1.22 1.45 20.64
N TRP A 301 1.65 2.57 21.22
CA TRP A 301 2.14 2.64 22.60
C TRP A 301 1.34 3.67 23.39
N SER A 302 1.48 3.63 24.71
CA SER A 302 1.02 4.67 25.63
C SER A 302 2.23 5.24 26.34
N ASP A 303 2.38 6.56 26.34
CA ASP A 303 3.44 7.22 27.11
C ASP A 303 3.10 7.35 28.60
N SER A 304 4.03 7.89 29.40
CA SER A 304 3.86 8.07 30.85
C SER A 304 2.71 9.01 31.24
N GLU A 305 2.19 9.80 30.31
CA GLU A 305 1.04 10.70 30.49
C GLU A 305 -0.26 10.06 29.97
N GLY A 306 -0.21 8.81 29.51
CA GLY A 306 -1.35 8.11 28.92
C GLY A 306 -1.68 8.55 27.49
N ARG A 307 -0.83 9.34 26.83
CA ARG A 307 -1.03 9.74 25.43
C ARG A 307 -0.67 8.59 24.51
N ARG A 308 -1.51 8.37 23.50
CA ARG A 308 -1.27 7.34 22.48
C ARG A 308 -0.18 7.78 21.50
N ARG A 309 0.86 6.97 21.39
CA ARG A 309 1.95 7.08 20.41
C ARG A 309 1.73 6.06 19.31
N LYS A 310 2.01 6.42 18.06
CA LYS A 310 1.66 5.60 16.90
C LYS A 310 2.70 5.67 15.80
N ALA A 311 3.07 4.49 15.30
CA ALA A 311 3.87 4.32 14.09
C ALA A 311 3.27 3.22 13.21
N SER A 312 3.72 3.12 11.97
CA SER A 312 3.35 2.06 11.03
C SER A 312 4.59 1.33 10.57
N ALA A 313 4.44 0.04 10.29
CA ALA A 313 5.41 -0.79 9.61
C ALA A 313 4.65 -1.68 8.61
N ASP A 314 5.31 -2.05 7.51
CA ASP A 314 4.74 -3.01 6.56
C ASP A 314 4.52 -4.37 7.24
N LEU A 315 5.45 -4.79 8.10
CA LEU A 315 5.35 -6.00 8.93
C LEU A 315 5.67 -5.69 10.39
N HIS A 316 4.93 -6.27 11.34
CA HIS A 316 5.38 -6.30 12.73
C HIS A 316 4.78 -7.47 13.50
N SER A 317 5.48 -7.95 14.52
CA SER A 317 5.01 -9.05 15.35
C SER A 317 4.77 -8.66 16.79
N LEU A 318 3.67 -9.15 17.35
CA LEU A 318 3.27 -8.93 18.72
C LEU A 318 3.11 -10.25 19.46
N GLU A 319 3.48 -10.29 20.73
CA GLU A 319 3.04 -11.33 21.65
C GLU A 319 2.03 -10.73 22.64
N VAL A 320 0.87 -11.39 22.78
CA VAL A 320 -0.11 -11.02 23.79
C VAL A 320 0.13 -11.87 25.02
N ARG A 321 0.62 -11.26 26.10
CA ARG A 321 0.81 -11.92 27.40
C ARG A 321 -0.09 -11.27 28.43
N GLN A 322 -1.12 -12.01 28.87
CA GLN A 322 -2.14 -11.54 29.82
C GLN A 322 -2.75 -10.21 29.36
N ASP A 323 -2.26 -9.08 29.89
CA ASP A 323 -2.77 -7.73 29.68
C ASP A 323 -1.78 -6.80 28.94
N ALA A 324 -0.64 -7.32 28.46
CA ALA A 324 0.38 -6.54 27.76
C ALA A 324 0.64 -7.07 26.34
N LYS A 325 0.71 -6.15 25.38
CA LYS A 325 1.19 -6.42 24.03
C LYS A 325 2.67 -6.08 23.96
N MET A 326 3.51 -7.07 23.75
CA MET A 326 4.94 -6.87 23.55
C MET A 326 5.24 -6.87 22.06
N LEU A 327 5.83 -5.79 21.57
CA LEU A 327 6.36 -5.73 20.21
C LEU A 327 7.65 -6.52 20.14
N LEU A 328 7.67 -7.57 19.33
CA LEU A 328 8.81 -8.46 19.19
C LEU A 328 9.74 -8.05 18.05
N TRP A 329 9.19 -7.51 16.96
CA TRP A 329 9.92 -7.14 15.75
C TRP A 329 9.05 -6.28 14.83
N ALA A 330 9.69 -5.46 14.00
CA ALA A 330 9.03 -4.76 12.89
C ALA A 330 9.96 -4.62 11.68
N ALA A 331 9.37 -4.49 10.49
CA ALA A 331 10.13 -4.28 9.26
C ALA A 331 9.39 -3.47 8.21
N GLU A 332 10.19 -2.83 7.36
CA GLU A 332 9.75 -2.22 6.12
C GLU A 332 10.12 -3.11 4.93
N VAL A 333 9.20 -3.24 3.98
CA VAL A 333 9.35 -4.01 2.74
C VAL A 333 9.21 -3.07 1.55
N LYS A 334 10.19 -3.09 0.63
CA LYS A 334 10.17 -2.26 -0.58
C LYS A 334 10.34 -3.11 -1.82
N GLY A 335 9.24 -3.22 -2.57
CA GLY A 335 9.11 -4.08 -3.75
C GLY A 335 9.74 -3.55 -5.04
N GLY A 336 10.06 -2.26 -5.12
CA GLY A 336 10.49 -1.63 -6.36
C GLY A 336 11.82 -2.20 -6.87
N ALA A 337 11.83 -2.63 -8.13
CA ALA A 337 12.99 -3.23 -8.79
C ALA A 337 13.87 -2.20 -9.54
N ASP A 338 13.40 -0.97 -9.74
CA ASP A 338 14.17 0.08 -10.41
C ASP A 338 15.36 0.50 -9.54
N PRO A 339 16.62 0.31 -10.00
CA PRO A 339 17.79 0.73 -9.24
C PRO A 339 17.86 2.25 -9.01
N ALA A 340 17.30 3.07 -9.90
CA ALA A 340 17.25 4.53 -9.71
C ALA A 340 16.35 4.91 -8.52
N GLY A 341 15.30 4.14 -8.26
CA GLY A 341 14.40 4.31 -7.13
C GLY A 341 14.93 3.73 -5.80
N SER A 342 16.04 2.99 -5.80
CA SER A 342 16.56 2.32 -4.59
C SER A 342 16.85 3.30 -3.44
N ASP A 343 17.38 4.48 -3.76
CA ASP A 343 17.62 5.57 -2.80
C ASP A 343 16.31 6.07 -2.17
N GLU A 344 15.31 6.35 -3.00
CA GLU A 344 14.01 6.87 -2.57
C GLU A 344 13.24 5.86 -1.71
N HIS A 345 13.27 4.59 -2.11
CA HIS A 345 12.68 3.49 -1.35
C HIS A 345 13.31 3.38 0.04
N TRP A 346 14.65 3.43 0.12
CA TRP A 346 15.36 3.41 1.39
C TRP A 346 15.10 4.66 2.24
N LYS A 347 15.08 5.87 1.65
CA LYS A 347 14.74 7.11 2.37
C LYS A 347 13.34 7.05 2.99
N THR A 348 12.39 6.48 2.26
CA THR A 348 11.01 6.30 2.75
C THR A 348 10.96 5.28 3.88
N ALA A 349 11.55 4.10 3.69
CA ALA A 349 11.62 3.05 4.71
C ALA A 349 12.33 3.53 5.99
N SER A 350 13.52 4.13 5.84
CA SER A 350 14.30 4.65 6.97
C SER A 350 13.56 5.76 7.72
N ARG A 351 12.73 6.58 7.06
CA ARG A 351 11.87 7.55 7.76
C ARG A 351 10.79 6.86 8.59
N ALA A 352 10.15 5.81 8.07
CA ALA A 352 9.17 5.03 8.83
C ALA A 352 9.81 4.32 10.04
N LEU A 353 10.97 3.69 9.84
CA LEU A 353 11.73 3.01 10.90
C LEU A 353 12.20 3.98 11.98
N ARG A 354 12.75 5.16 11.62
CA ARG A 354 13.10 6.21 12.58
C ARG A 354 11.91 6.63 13.43
N ARG A 355 10.73 6.77 12.82
CA ARG A 355 9.51 7.11 13.55
C ARG A 355 9.13 6.02 14.56
N ILE A 356 9.35 4.73 14.25
CA ILE A 356 9.13 3.65 15.22
C ILE A 356 10.05 3.81 16.43
N ILE A 357 11.33 4.11 16.20
CA ILE A 357 12.31 4.36 17.27
C ILE A 357 11.87 5.56 18.12
N GLU A 358 11.61 6.71 17.49
CA GLU A 358 11.23 7.96 18.17
C GLU A 358 9.95 7.82 19.00
N GLU A 359 8.94 7.10 18.49
CA GLU A 359 7.67 6.89 19.20
C GLU A 359 7.83 5.88 20.35
N ALA A 360 8.67 4.85 20.20
CA ALA A 360 8.99 3.91 21.27
C ALA A 360 9.78 4.61 22.40
N GLU A 361 10.79 5.40 22.06
CA GLU A 361 11.55 6.23 23.02
C GLU A 361 10.64 7.22 23.75
N SER A 362 9.77 7.93 23.02
CA SER A 362 8.79 8.86 23.59
C SER A 362 7.82 8.15 24.55
N ALA A 363 7.49 6.89 24.27
CA ALA A 363 6.65 6.06 25.14
C ALA A 363 7.43 5.40 26.29
N ARG A 364 8.76 5.56 26.35
CA ARG A 364 9.66 4.80 27.25
C ARG A 364 9.51 3.28 27.10
N ALA A 365 9.17 2.84 25.90
CA ALA A 365 9.12 1.43 25.54
C ALA A 365 10.51 0.97 25.06
N PRO A 366 10.84 -0.33 25.19
CA PRO A 366 12.04 -0.88 24.56
C PRO A 366 12.03 -0.62 23.04
N GLN A 367 13.18 -0.24 22.48
CA GLN A 367 13.32 -0.17 21.03
C GLN A 367 13.07 -1.57 20.45
N PRO A 368 12.11 -1.72 19.52
CA PRO A 368 11.88 -3.01 18.90
C PRO A 368 13.04 -3.37 17.97
N PRO A 369 13.35 -4.66 17.80
CA PRO A 369 14.19 -5.12 16.71
C PRO A 369 13.58 -4.71 15.37
N LEU A 370 14.37 -4.03 14.53
CA LEU A 370 13.95 -3.52 13.23
C LEU A 370 14.69 -4.20 12.08
N SER A 371 13.99 -4.52 11.00
CA SER A 371 14.60 -5.02 9.76
C SER A 371 14.16 -4.24 8.53
N PHE A 372 14.94 -4.38 7.45
CA PHE A 372 14.59 -3.85 6.13
C PHE A 372 14.65 -4.94 5.07
N ILE A 373 13.63 -5.03 4.20
CA ILE A 373 13.58 -5.97 3.09
C ILE A 373 13.43 -5.18 1.79
N GLY A 374 14.35 -5.33 0.84
CA GLY A 374 14.32 -4.60 -0.43
C GLY A 374 14.53 -5.49 -1.65
N THR A 375 13.76 -5.27 -2.72
CA THR A 375 13.94 -5.99 -4.00
C THR A 375 15.27 -5.66 -4.66
N THR A 376 15.61 -4.37 -4.74
CA THR A 376 16.87 -3.89 -5.32
C THR A 376 17.59 -2.96 -4.35
N ILE A 377 18.79 -3.38 -3.95
CA ILE A 377 19.65 -2.64 -3.02
C ILE A 377 20.94 -2.29 -3.74
N VAL A 378 21.11 -1.02 -4.11
CA VAL A 378 22.34 -0.52 -4.75
C VAL A 378 23.45 -0.29 -3.71
N GLY A 379 24.72 -0.30 -4.13
CA GLY A 379 25.87 -0.27 -3.21
C GLY A 379 25.85 0.87 -2.20
N ARG A 380 25.48 2.09 -2.60
CA ARG A 380 25.36 3.24 -1.68
C ARG A 380 24.29 3.01 -0.60
N VAL A 381 23.12 2.48 -0.98
CA VAL A 381 22.04 2.13 -0.03
C VAL A 381 22.49 1.00 0.90
N GLY A 382 23.18 -0.01 0.37
CA GLY A 382 23.75 -1.08 1.19
C GLY A 382 24.71 -0.57 2.26
N ASN A 383 25.54 0.44 1.94
CA ASN A 383 26.43 1.07 2.93
C ASN A 383 25.67 1.80 4.03
N GLU A 384 24.58 2.51 3.69
CA GLU A 384 23.75 3.18 4.70
C GLU A 384 23.02 2.18 5.60
N ILE A 385 22.47 1.10 5.02
CA ILE A 385 21.86 0.02 5.79
C ILE A 385 22.88 -0.59 6.76
N ARG A 386 24.12 -0.83 6.30
CA ARG A 386 25.18 -1.35 7.17
C ARG A 386 25.47 -0.41 8.33
N GLN A 387 25.58 0.89 8.07
CA GLN A 387 25.79 1.87 9.14
C GLN A 387 24.65 1.89 10.17
N TRP A 388 23.41 1.58 9.78
CA TRP A 388 22.29 1.45 10.72
C TRP A 388 22.41 0.20 11.57
N ILE A 389 22.86 -0.90 10.99
CA ILE A 389 23.11 -2.14 11.70
C ILE A 389 24.26 -1.96 12.70
N ASP A 390 25.37 -1.35 12.28
CA ASP A 390 26.54 -1.10 13.14
C ASP A 390 26.21 -0.24 14.37
N ARG A 391 25.20 0.64 14.24
CA ARG A 391 24.71 1.50 15.33
C ARG A 391 23.62 0.86 16.19
N GLY A 392 23.06 -0.28 15.77
CA GLY A 392 21.94 -0.94 16.43
C GLY A 392 20.57 -0.34 16.10
N ASP A 393 20.46 0.54 15.10
CA ASP A 393 19.18 1.07 14.60
C ASP A 393 18.39 -0.01 13.84
N LEU A 394 19.11 -0.92 13.16
CA LEU A 394 18.59 -2.13 12.52
C LEU A 394 19.26 -3.36 13.13
N ILE A 395 18.53 -4.48 13.19
CA ILE A 395 19.10 -5.78 13.55
C ILE A 395 19.45 -6.62 12.31
N SER A 396 18.74 -6.42 11.20
CA SER A 396 19.00 -7.15 9.96
C SER A 396 18.45 -6.43 8.71
N ALA A 397 18.93 -6.85 7.55
CA ALA A 397 18.37 -6.44 6.27
C ALA A 397 18.49 -7.57 5.24
N TYR A 398 17.54 -7.63 4.31
CA TYR A 398 17.45 -8.71 3.33
C TYR A 398 17.17 -8.22 1.92
N ASN A 399 17.76 -8.92 0.96
CA ASN A 399 17.51 -8.72 -0.46
C ASN A 399 16.41 -9.70 -0.92
N LEU A 400 15.24 -9.17 -1.28
CA LEU A 400 14.10 -10.00 -1.69
C LEU A 400 14.39 -10.79 -2.97
N THR A 401 15.15 -10.23 -3.92
CA THR A 401 15.58 -10.96 -5.13
C THR A 401 16.36 -12.23 -4.75
N LYS A 402 17.24 -12.14 -3.75
CA LYS A 402 18.02 -13.28 -3.26
C LYS A 402 17.19 -14.27 -2.46
N ILE A 403 16.22 -13.80 -1.66
CA ILE A 403 15.25 -14.69 -0.98
C ILE A 403 14.54 -15.57 -2.02
N LEU A 404 14.17 -14.98 -3.16
CA LEU A 404 13.47 -15.72 -4.22
C LEU A 404 14.39 -16.66 -4.99
N GLU A 405 15.61 -16.22 -5.31
CA GLU A 405 16.50 -16.95 -6.24
C GLU A 405 17.47 -17.94 -5.56
N GLN A 406 17.81 -17.75 -4.28
CA GLN A 406 18.91 -18.47 -3.62
C GLN A 406 18.41 -19.23 -2.39
N ALA A 407 18.42 -20.56 -2.45
CA ALA A 407 17.89 -21.43 -1.38
C ALA A 407 18.55 -21.18 -0.02
N ASP A 408 19.88 -21.08 0.03
CA ASP A 408 20.61 -20.84 1.27
C ASP A 408 20.35 -19.45 1.85
N TYR A 409 20.16 -18.44 1.00
CA TYR A 409 19.80 -17.09 1.44
C TYR A 409 18.38 -17.06 2.00
N ARG A 410 17.44 -17.74 1.33
CA ARG A 410 16.06 -17.90 1.78
C ARG A 410 15.98 -18.61 3.12
N GLN A 411 16.73 -19.70 3.31
CA GLN A 411 16.70 -20.45 4.57
C GLN A 411 17.21 -19.59 5.73
N ARG A 412 18.32 -18.87 5.54
CA ARG A 412 18.84 -17.92 6.55
C ARG A 412 17.82 -16.83 6.91
N TYR A 413 17.21 -16.21 5.89
CA TYR A 413 16.13 -15.24 6.10
C TYR A 413 15.01 -15.82 6.96
N VAL A 414 14.49 -16.99 6.59
CA VAL A 414 13.39 -17.66 7.31
C VAL A 414 13.79 -17.97 8.76
N ASP A 415 14.97 -18.57 8.97
CA ASP A 415 15.44 -18.91 10.32
C ASP A 415 15.57 -17.69 11.22
N GLU A 416 16.03 -16.56 10.67
CA GLU A 416 16.11 -15.29 11.41
C GLU A 416 14.74 -14.69 11.71
N ILE A 417 13.82 -14.64 10.74
CA ILE A 417 12.45 -14.16 10.99
C ILE A 417 11.77 -15.01 12.06
N LEU A 418 11.90 -16.33 12.02
CA LEU A 418 11.35 -17.21 13.05
C LEU A 418 11.90 -16.91 14.45
N ARG A 419 13.18 -16.58 14.57
CA ARG A 419 13.77 -16.12 15.85
C ARG A 419 13.11 -14.82 16.32
N PHE A 420 12.89 -13.86 15.41
CA PHE A 420 12.25 -12.58 15.74
C PHE A 420 10.78 -12.73 16.14
N LEU A 421 10.08 -13.74 15.61
CA LEU A 421 8.70 -14.07 16.01
C LEU A 421 8.61 -14.77 17.38
N GLY A 422 9.72 -14.92 18.12
CA GLY A 422 9.74 -15.56 19.43
C GLY A 422 9.59 -17.09 19.39
N SER A 423 9.72 -17.71 18.22
CA SER A 423 9.54 -19.16 18.05
C SER A 423 10.79 -19.99 18.38
N ALA A 424 11.97 -19.35 18.48
CA ALA A 424 13.24 -20.05 18.68
C ALA A 424 13.62 -20.35 20.14
N SER A 425 12.74 -20.09 21.11
CA SER A 425 13.09 -20.16 22.55
C SER A 425 12.45 -21.30 23.34
N ARG A 426 11.94 -22.36 22.68
CA ARG A 426 11.39 -23.55 23.38
C ARG A 426 11.76 -24.85 22.65
N GLN A 427 13.05 -25.12 22.51
CA GLN A 427 13.56 -26.49 22.38
C GLN A 427 14.24 -26.88 23.68
#